data_AF-A0A354URY7-F1
#
_entry.id   AF-A0A354URY7-F1
#
_cell.length_a   1.000
_cell.length_b   1.000
_cell.length_c   1.000
_cell.angle_alpha   90.00
_cell.angle_beta   90.00
_cell.angle_gamma   90.00
#
_symmetry.space_group_name_H-M   'P 1'
#
loop_
_entity.id
_entity.type
_entity.pdbx_description
1 polymer ?
#
loop_
_entity_poly.entity_id
_entity_poly.type
_entity_poly.pdbx_seq_one_letter_code
_entity_poly.pdbx_strand_id
1 'polypeptide(L)'
;VLLSDIDGLYTADPHADPTAKLLPVVRRVDDGIRALAGVSSTDQGTGGMVTKLRAAEICLSCGCEMVIANGNEPTLLYDIVAGKPVGTRFVRESV
;
A
#
# COMPACT_ATOMS: atom_id res chain seq x y z
N VAL A 1 9.60 3.98 2.67
CA VAL A 1 8.94 3.71 1.36
C VAL A 1 9.17 2.26 1.01
N LEU A 2 8.15 1.55 0.54
CA LEU A 2 8.21 0.18 0.06
C LEU A 2 7.89 0.18 -1.43
N LEU A 3 8.91 -0.09 -2.25
CA LEU A 3 8.73 -0.24 -3.69
C LEU A 3 8.33 -1.68 -4.02
N SER A 4 7.33 -1.84 -4.89
CA SER A 4 6.80 -3.14 -5.31
C SER A 4 6.53 -3.15 -6.81
N ASP A 5 6.27 -4.32 -7.36
CA ASP A 5 5.67 -4.54 -8.68
C ASP A 5 4.20 -4.05 -8.83
N ILE A 6 3.59 -3.49 -7.77
CA ILE A 6 2.24 -2.93 -7.78
C ILE A 6 2.27 -1.44 -7.41
N ASP A 7 1.32 -0.67 -7.94
CA ASP A 7 1.23 0.77 -7.70
C ASP A 7 0.83 1.12 -6.26
N GLY A 8 0.15 0.21 -5.56
CA GLY A 8 -0.27 0.38 -4.17
C GLY A 8 -1.34 -0.62 -3.76
N LEU A 9 -2.15 -0.25 -2.77
CA LEU A 9 -3.30 -1.03 -2.31
C LEU A 9 -4.56 -0.63 -3.10
N TYR A 10 -5.30 -1.63 -3.58
CA TYR A 10 -6.54 -1.43 -4.35
C TYR A 10 -7.77 -1.93 -3.59
N THR A 11 -8.95 -1.44 -3.99
CA THR A 11 -10.25 -1.91 -3.46
C THR A 11 -10.61 -3.34 -3.87
N ALA A 12 -9.94 -3.88 -4.89
CA ALA A 12 -10.04 -5.25 -5.39
C ALA A 12 -8.75 -5.57 -6.18
N ASP A 13 -8.54 -6.81 -6.61
CA ASP A 13 -7.42 -7.14 -7.50
C ASP A 13 -7.61 -6.45 -8.87
N PRO A 14 -6.75 -5.49 -9.26
CA PRO A 14 -6.90 -4.75 -10.52
C PRO A 14 -6.69 -5.61 -11.77
N HIS A 15 -6.12 -6.81 -11.64
CA HIS A 15 -6.01 -7.76 -12.75
C HIS A 15 -7.30 -8.54 -13.00
N ALA A 16 -8.17 -8.66 -11.98
CA ALA A 16 -9.42 -9.40 -12.05
C ALA A 16 -10.66 -8.49 -12.11
N ASP A 17 -10.60 -7.31 -11.50
CA ASP A 17 -11.68 -6.34 -11.44
C ASP A 17 -11.26 -5.00 -12.07
N PRO A 18 -11.79 -4.65 -13.26
CA PRO A 18 -11.46 -3.38 -13.92
C PRO A 18 -12.02 -2.15 -13.18
N THR A 19 -12.90 -2.34 -12.20
CA THR A 19 -13.44 -1.28 -11.35
C THR A 19 -12.59 -1.03 -10.11
N ALA A 20 -11.54 -1.82 -9.88
CA ALA A 20 -10.61 -1.66 -8.78
C ALA A 20 -9.98 -0.26 -8.78
N LYS A 21 -10.02 0.40 -7.61
CA LYS A 21 -9.46 1.74 -7.42
C LYS A 21 -8.30 1.69 -6.46
N LEU A 22 -7.23 2.41 -6.79
CA LEU A 22 -6.12 2.66 -5.88
C LEU A 22 -6.64 3.42 -4.66
N LEU A 23 -6.25 2.98 -3.47
CA LEU A 23 -6.48 3.68 -2.22
C LEU A 23 -5.31 4.65 -1.98
N PRO A 24 -5.49 5.97 -2.13
CA PRO A 24 -4.37 6.91 -2.02
C PRO A 24 -3.87 7.05 -0.58
N VAL A 25 -4.75 6.88 0.41
CA VAL A 25 -4.44 7.04 1.83
C VAL A 25 -5.15 5.98 2.66
N VAL A 26 -4.42 5.35 3.59
CA VAL A 26 -4.93 4.44 4.61
C VAL A 26 -4.53 4.97 5.98
N ARG A 27 -5.51 5.25 6.84
CA ARG A 27 -5.27 5.78 8.19
C ARG A 27 -5.06 4.69 9.25
N ARG A 28 -5.60 3.51 8.98
CA ARG A 28 -5.58 2.36 9.88
C ARG A 28 -5.66 1.09 9.05
N VAL A 29 -4.85 0.10 9.41
CA VAL A 29 -4.95 -1.26 8.86
C VAL A 29 -5.93 -2.04 9.75
N ASP A 30 -7.22 -1.91 9.45
CA ASP A 30 -8.28 -2.67 10.10
C ASP A 30 -8.59 -3.97 9.33
N ASP A 31 -9.58 -4.73 9.81
CA ASP A 31 -9.96 -6.00 9.19
C ASP A 31 -10.52 -5.80 7.77
N GLY A 32 -11.09 -4.64 7.46
CA GLY A 32 -11.52 -4.28 6.11
C GLY A 32 -10.34 -4.11 5.17
N ILE A 33 -9.32 -3.36 5.58
CA ILE A 33 -8.06 -3.21 4.81
C ILE A 33 -7.34 -4.55 4.66
N ARG A 34 -7.30 -5.38 5.71
CA ARG A 34 -6.70 -6.73 5.64
C ARG A 34 -7.45 -7.64 4.68
N ALA A 35 -8.78 -7.53 4.61
CA ALA A 35 -9.58 -8.31 3.67
C ALA A 35 -9.19 -8.01 2.21
N LEU A 36 -8.85 -6.75 1.88
CA LEU A 36 -8.39 -6.37 0.53
C LEU A 36 -7.10 -7.10 0.13
N ALA A 37 -6.20 -7.36 1.08
CA ALA A 37 -4.98 -8.12 0.84
C ALA A 37 -5.21 -9.62 0.65
N GLY A 38 -6.34 -10.15 1.13
CA GLY A 38 -6.73 -11.55 0.95
C GLY A 38 -7.32 -11.86 -0.43
N VAL A 39 -7.70 -10.83 -1.20
CA VAL A 39 -8.28 -10.99 -2.55
C VAL A 39 -7.20 -11.22 -3.62
N SER A 40 -5.95 -10.79 -3.38
CA SER A 40 -4.85 -10.99 -4.34
C SER A 40 -4.40 -12.45 -4.36
N SER A 41 -4.78 -13.19 -5.39
CA SER A 41 -4.52 -14.63 -5.59
C SER A 41 -3.11 -14.94 -6.14
N THR A 42 -2.19 -13.98 -6.13
CA THR A 42 -0.84 -14.21 -6.67
C THR A 42 0.03 -14.94 -5.65
N ASP A 43 0.24 -16.21 -5.91
CA ASP A 43 1.08 -17.19 -5.21
C ASP A 43 2.59 -16.87 -5.34
N GLN A 44 2.98 -15.59 -5.30
CA GLN A 44 4.39 -15.19 -5.27
C GLN A 44 4.92 -15.32 -3.84
N GLY A 45 5.78 -16.32 -3.64
CA GLY A 45 6.41 -16.73 -2.37
C GLY A 45 7.34 -15.71 -1.67
N THR A 46 7.15 -14.41 -1.87
CA THR A 46 7.87 -13.32 -1.20
C THR A 46 7.04 -12.59 -0.14
N GLY A 47 5.80 -13.04 0.09
CA GLY A 47 4.88 -12.47 1.07
C GLY A 47 4.17 -11.23 0.51
N GLY A 48 3.08 -11.45 -0.22
CA GLY A 48 2.32 -10.47 -1.02
C GLY A 48 1.74 -9.26 -0.26
N MET A 49 0.50 -8.86 -0.57
CA MET A 49 -0.08 -7.65 0.04
C MET A 49 -0.20 -7.76 1.57
N VAL A 50 -0.42 -8.97 2.11
CA VAL A 50 -0.51 -9.24 3.55
C VAL A 50 0.76 -8.81 4.30
N THR A 51 1.94 -9.15 3.80
CA THR A 51 3.21 -8.77 4.46
C THR A 51 3.46 -7.26 4.36
N LYS A 52 3.08 -6.63 3.25
CA LYS A 52 3.18 -5.18 3.08
C LYS A 52 2.27 -4.43 4.07
N LEU A 53 1.06 -4.92 4.30
CA LEU A 53 0.16 -4.38 5.33
C LEU A 53 0.74 -4.56 6.74
N ARG A 54 1.34 -5.71 7.03
CA ARG A 54 2.03 -5.93 8.32
C ARG A 54 3.20 -4.97 8.53
N ALA A 55 3.97 -4.68 7.48
CA ALA A 55 5.02 -3.66 7.53
C ALA A 55 4.43 -2.26 7.80
N ALA A 56 3.30 -1.92 7.18
CA ALA A 56 2.61 -0.66 7.43
C ALA A 56 2.13 -0.53 8.88
N GLU A 57 1.56 -1.59 9.45
CA GLU A 57 1.20 -1.61 10.88
C GLU A 57 2.40 -1.34 11.78
N ILE A 58 3.55 -1.97 11.52
CA ILE A 58 4.78 -1.76 12.27
C ILE A 58 5.24 -0.30 12.14
N CYS A 59 5.31 0.24 10.92
CA CYS A 59 5.70 1.64 10.69
C CYS A 59 4.79 2.60 11.47
N LEU A 60 3.47 2.44 11.34
CA LEU A 60 2.50 3.29 12.02
C LEU A 60 2.61 3.20 13.55
N SER A 61 2.86 2.00 14.08
CA SER A 61 3.07 1.80 15.53
C SER A 61 4.33 2.49 16.06
N CYS A 62 5.35 2.68 15.20
CA CYS A 62 6.57 3.42 15.51
C CYS A 62 6.44 4.94 15.27
N GLY A 63 5.26 5.44 14.88
CA GLY A 63 5.08 6.84 14.52
C GLY A 63 5.66 7.22 13.15
N CYS A 64 6.00 6.23 12.32
CA CYS A 64 6.49 6.43 10.97
C CYS A 64 5.36 6.27 9.96
N GLU A 65 5.37 7.11 8.93
CA GLU A 65 4.55 6.89 7.76
C GLU A 65 5.20 5.88 6.82
N MET A 66 4.37 5.23 6.00
CA MET A 66 4.83 4.31 4.96
C MET A 66 4.10 4.60 3.65
N VAL A 67 4.78 4.39 2.53
CA VAL A 67 4.17 4.46 1.21
C VAL A 67 4.49 3.16 0.48
N ILE A 68 3.47 2.53 -0.11
CA ILE A 68 3.64 1.48 -1.12
C ILE A 68 3.55 2.17 -2.48
N ALA A 69 4.52 1.95 -3.36
CA ALA A 69 4.57 2.53 -4.70
C ALA A 69 5.23 1.58 -5.71
N ASN A 70 5.05 1.84 -7.01
CA ASN A 70 5.64 1.02 -8.07
C ASN A 70 7.17 1.22 -8.14
N GLY A 71 7.91 0.12 -8.08
CA GLY A 71 9.38 0.09 -8.16
C GLY A 71 9.94 0.19 -9.57
N ASN A 72 9.11 0.01 -10.61
CA ASN A 72 9.51 0.23 -12.00
C ASN A 72 9.63 1.72 -12.35
N GLU A 73 9.17 2.63 -11.48
CA GLU A 73 9.31 4.07 -11.64
C GLU A 73 10.03 4.71 -10.43
N PRO A 74 11.37 4.57 -10.31
CA PRO A 74 12.12 5.06 -9.14
C PRO A 74 12.03 6.58 -8.91
N THR A 75 11.73 7.35 -9.95
CA THR A 75 11.54 8.81 -9.86
C THR A 75 10.37 9.21 -8.94
N LEU A 76 9.44 8.29 -8.69
CA LEU A 76 8.36 8.46 -7.72
C LEU A 76 8.86 8.77 -6.30
N LEU A 77 10.10 8.39 -5.95
CA LEU A 77 10.68 8.73 -4.65
C LEU A 77 10.72 10.24 -4.40
N TYR A 78 11.00 11.06 -5.42
CA TYR A 78 11.01 12.51 -5.28
C TYR A 78 9.61 13.06 -4.98
N ASP A 79 8.60 12.53 -5.66
CA ASP A 79 7.20 12.92 -5.47
C ASP A 79 6.67 12.49 -4.11
N ILE A 80 7.06 11.30 -3.63
CA ILE A 80 6.73 10.82 -2.29
C ILE A 80 7.34 11.73 -1.22
N VAL A 81 8.62 12.09 -1.36
CA VAL A 81 9.29 13.01 -0.42
C VAL A 81 8.67 14.41 -0.45
N ALA A 82 8.19 14.86 -1.62
CA ALA A 82 7.45 16.11 -1.77
C ALA A 82 5.99 16.04 -1.26
N GLY A 83 5.53 14.88 -0.78
CA GLY A 83 4.18 14.69 -0.25
C GLY A 83 3.07 14.62 -1.30
N LYS A 84 3.41 14.39 -2.57
CA LYS A 84 2.42 14.21 -3.65
C LYS A 84 1.68 12.87 -3.50
N PRO A 85 0.46 12.74 -4.04
CA PRO A 85 -0.34 11.52 -3.94
C PRO A 85 0.20 10.43 -4.87
N VAL A 86 1.19 9.68 -4.40
CA VAL A 86 1.81 8.56 -5.11
C VAL A 86 1.52 7.26 -4.36
N GLY A 87 0.99 6.28 -5.08
CA GLY A 87 0.67 4.96 -4.56
C GLY A 87 -0.31 5.00 -3.37
N THR A 88 -0.04 4.22 -2.33
CA THR A 88 -0.83 4.22 -1.09
C THR A 88 0.01 4.69 0.08
N ARG A 89 -0.40 5.80 0.68
CA ARG A 89 0.23 6.36 1.89
C ARG A 89 -0.49 5.88 3.15
N PHE A 90 0.25 5.22 4.03
CA PHE A 90 -0.17 4.84 5.36
C PHE A 90 0.27 5.93 6.33
N VAL A 91 -0.69 6.62 6.94
CA VAL A 91 -0.45 7.69 7.91
C VAL A 91 -1.24 7.44 9.18
N ARG A 92 -0.71 7.86 10.33
CA ARG A 92 -1.51 7.87 11.56
C ARG A 92 -2.53 9.00 11.47
N GLU A 93 -3.75 8.75 11.92
CA GLU A 93 -4.70 9.83 12.16
C GLU A 93 -4.17 10.71 13.31
N SER A 94 -3.89 11.98 13.01
CA SER A 94 -3.59 12.97 14.03
C SER A 94 -4.86 13.25 14.82
N VAL A 95 -4.82 12.98 16.12
CA VAL A 95 -5.86 13.39 17.09
C VAL A 95 -5.86 14.91 17.22
#